data_AF-A0A0S7X245-F1
#
_entry.id   AF-A0A0S7X245-F1
#
_cell.length_a   1.000
_cell.length_b   1.000
_cell.length_c   1.000
_cell.angle_alpha   90.00
_cell.angle_beta   90.00
_cell.angle_gamma   90.00
#
_symmetry.space_group_name_H-M   'P 1'
#
loop_
_entity.id
_entity.type
_entity.pdbx_description
1 polymer ?
#
loop_
_entity_poly.entity_id
_entity_poly.type
_entity_poly.pdbx_seq_one_letter_code
_entity_poly.pdbx_strand_id
1 'polypeptide(L)' 'MSLSNGKRLIQVDNVASGSAIVSYLYDGVNRRVKKDKSGLADDVVYLYDGWRLVEERTPTNKW' A
#
# COMPACT_ATOMS: atom_id res chain seq x y z
N MET A 1 -2.55 11.42 -10.77
CA MET A 1 -3.46 10.47 -11.44
C MET A 1 -3.60 9.25 -10.54
N SER A 2 -4.56 8.37 -10.74
CA SER A 2 -4.69 7.16 -9.90
C SER A 2 -5.12 5.96 -10.72
N LEU A 3 -4.56 4.79 -10.40
CA LEU A 3 -4.96 3.51 -10.97
C LEU A 3 -5.88 2.78 -9.99
N SER A 4 -6.86 2.07 -10.55
CA SER A 4 -7.76 1.23 -9.75
C SER A 4 -7.92 -0.15 -10.37
N ASN A 5 -8.10 -1.16 -9.53
CA ASN A 5 -8.57 -2.48 -9.94
C ASN A 5 -9.99 -2.67 -9.41
N GLY A 6 -10.99 -2.59 -10.30
CA GLY A 6 -12.39 -2.47 -9.90
C GLY A 6 -12.62 -1.19 -9.09
N LYS A 7 -13.12 -1.32 -7.85
CA LYS A 7 -13.33 -0.19 -6.92
C LYS A 7 -12.19 -0.01 -5.91
N ARG A 8 -11.03 -0.64 -6.16
CA ARG A 8 -9.86 -0.60 -5.28
C ARG A 8 -8.80 0.31 -5.87
N LEU A 9 -8.37 1.32 -5.11
CA LEU A 9 -7.25 2.18 -5.50
C LEU A 9 -5.93 1.39 -5.38
N ILE A 10 -5.21 1.19 -6.47
CA ILE A 10 -3.96 0.38 -6.45
C ILE A 10 -2.70 1.25 -6.57
N GLN A 11 -2.81 2.47 -7.10
CA GLN A 11 -1.66 3.37 -7.25
C GLN A 11 -2.11 4.82 -7.31
N VAL A 12 -1.28 5.71 -6.79
CA VAL A 12 -1.38 7.16 -6.97
C VAL A 12 -0.10 7.65 -7.62
N ASP A 13 -0.22 8.39 -8.71
CA ASP A 13 0.89 8.93 -9.49
C ASP A 13 0.94 10.45 -9.40
N ASN A 14 2.17 10.98 -9.40
CA ASN A 14 2.42 12.40 -9.62
C ASN A 14 1.98 12.75 -11.04
N VAL A 15 1.06 13.71 -11.18
CA VAL A 15 0.51 14.11 -12.49
C VAL A 15 1.58 14.72 -13.40
N ALA A 16 2.53 15.46 -12.83
CA ALA A 16 3.55 16.16 -13.60
C ALA A 16 4.65 15.21 -14.09
N SER A 17 5.09 14.26 -13.26
CA SER A 17 6.20 13.35 -13.60
C SER A 17 5.75 11.98 -14.11
N GLY A 18 4.48 11.61 -13.92
CA GLY A 18 3.97 10.26 -14.18
C GLY A 18 4.50 9.18 -13.22
N SER A 19 5.32 9.55 -12.24
CA SER A 19 5.94 8.61 -11.31
C SER A 19 4.96 8.20 -10.22
N ALA A 20 4.98 6.91 -9.85
CA ALA A 20 4.22 6.42 -8.70
C ALA A 20 4.67 7.13 -7.42
N ILE A 21 3.71 7.61 -6.63
CA ILE A 21 3.93 8.16 -5.29
C ILE A 21 3.74 7.05 -4.25
N VAL A 22 2.72 6.22 -4.45
CA VAL A 22 2.36 5.13 -3.54
C VAL A 22 1.55 4.09 -4.29
N SER A 23 1.74 2.82 -3.94
CA SER A 23 0.93 1.70 -4.39
C SER A 23 0.35 0.90 -3.23
N TYR A 24 -0.72 0.15 -3.51
CA TYR A 24 -1.47 -0.61 -2.52
C TYR A 24 -1.79 -2.01 -3.02
N LEU A 25 -1.68 -2.99 -2.13
CA LEU A 25 -2.15 -4.35 -2.36
C LEU A 25 -3.32 -4.68 -1.46
N TYR A 26 -4.26 -5.45 -2.00
CA TYR A 26 -5.47 -5.88 -1.30
C TYR A 26 -5.62 -7.40 -1.38
N ASP A 27 -6.19 -8.00 -0.35
CA ASP A 27 -6.58 -9.42 -0.37
C ASP A 27 -7.89 -9.65 -1.14
N GLY A 28 -8.30 -10.92 -1.23
CA GLY A 28 -9.52 -11.32 -1.94
C GLY A 28 -10.79 -10.64 -1.44
N VAL A 29 -10.84 -10.25 -0.16
CA VAL A 29 -12.02 -9.68 0.51
C VAL A 29 -11.95 -8.17 0.71
N ASN A 30 -11.12 -7.48 -0.09
CA ASN A 30 -11.04 -6.02 -0.18
C ASN A 30 -10.38 -5.32 1.02
N ARG A 31 -9.49 -6.00 1.73
CA ARG A 31 -8.67 -5.37 2.79
C ARG A 31 -7.28 -5.10 2.28
N ARG A 32 -6.72 -3.96 2.68
CA ARG A 32 -5.34 -3.57 2.30
C ARG A 32 -4.34 -4.40 3.11
N VAL A 33 -3.39 -5.03 2.43
CA VAL A 33 -2.33 -5.87 3.01
C VAL A 33 -0.93 -5.28 2.86
N LYS A 34 -0.72 -4.39 1.88
CA LYS A 34 0.54 -3.65 1.70
C LYS A 34 0.26 -2.20 1.27
N LYS A 35 1.09 -1.27 1.74
CA LYS A 35 1.25 0.09 1.21
C LYS A 35 2.73 0.33 0.97
N ASP A 36 3.07 0.62 -0.28
CA ASP A 36 4.45 0.79 -0.73
C ASP A 36 4.61 2.23 -1.22
N LYS A 37 5.45 3.02 -0.56
CA LYS A 37 5.63 4.44 -0.85
C LYS A 37 6.91 4.62 -1.66
N SER A 38 6.76 5.01 -2.92
CA SER A 38 7.88 5.14 -3.85
C SER A 38 8.94 6.10 -3.30
N GLY A 39 10.21 5.69 -3.40
CA GLY A 39 11.35 6.46 -2.93
C GLY A 39 11.62 6.39 -1.43
N LEU A 40 10.84 5.62 -0.66
CA LEU A 40 11.11 5.30 0.74
C LEU A 40 11.22 3.78 0.89
N ALA A 41 12.11 3.32 1.77
CA ALA A 41 12.25 1.90 2.10
C ALA A 41 11.13 1.38 3.03
N ASP A 42 10.19 2.26 3.41
CA ASP A 42 9.17 2.00 4.41
C ASP A 42 7.91 1.40 3.78
N ASP A 43 7.98 0.11 3.47
CA ASP A 43 6.84 -0.70 3.06
C ASP A 43 5.95 -1.05 4.25
N VAL A 44 4.73 -0.53 4.33
CA VAL A 44 3.82 -0.88 5.42
C VAL A 44 3.08 -2.19 5.10
N VAL A 45 3.19 -3.17 5.99
CA VAL A 45 2.47 -4.46 5.91
C VAL A 45 1.39 -4.52 6.98
N TYR A 46 0.20 -4.97 6.60
CA TYR A 46 -0.96 -5.08 7.47
C TYR A 46 -1.31 -6.56 7.71
N LEU A 47 -1.30 -6.99 8.97
CA LEU A 47 -1.64 -8.36 9.37
C LEU A 47 -3.01 -8.38 10.04
N TYR A 48 -3.83 -9.36 9.63
CA TYR A 48 -5.20 -9.50 10.10
C TYR A 48 -5.44 -10.88 10.71
N ASP A 49 -6.24 -10.92 11.77
CA ASP A 49 -6.88 -12.13 12.30
C ASP A 49 -8.39 -12.00 12.09
N GLY A 50 -8.95 -12.81 11.18
CA GLY A 50 -10.29 -12.54 10.64
C GLY A 50 -10.37 -11.10 10.13
N TRP A 51 -11.46 -10.38 10.40
CA TRP A 51 -11.63 -8.97 10.01
C TRP A 51 -10.86 -7.96 10.87
N ARG A 52 -10.21 -8.41 11.94
CA ARG A 52 -9.49 -7.55 12.86
C ARG A 52 -8.08 -7.30 12.35
N LEU A 53 -7.69 -6.04 12.17
CA LEU A 53 -6.28 -5.66 12.03
C LEU A 53 -5.59 -5.92 13.38
N VAL A 54 -4.58 -6.79 13.38
CA VAL A 54 -3.81 -7.11 14.58
C VAL A 54 -2.48 -6.38 14.62
N GLU A 55 -1.91 -6.06 13.46
CA GLU A 55 -0.61 -5.41 13.39
C GLU A 55 -0.44 -4.58 12.11
N GLU A 56 0.19 -3.42 12.26
CA GLU A 56 0.76 -2.62 11.18
C GLU A 56 2.29 -2.60 11.36
N ARG A 57 3.02 -3.16 10.40
CA ARG A 57 4.48 -3.23 10.43
C ARG A 57 5.06 -2.24 9.44
N THR A 58 5.85 -1.30 9.96
CA THR A 58 6.77 -0.49 9.15
C THR A 58 8.17 -1.05 9.36
N PRO A 59 8.77 -1.73 8.37
CA PRO A 59 10.14 -2.19 8.45
C PRO A 59 11.03 -0.96 8.51
N THR A 60 11.36 -0.53 9.73
CA THR A 60 12.32 0.54 9.95
C THR A 60 13.69 -0.08 9.78
N ASN A 61 14.17 -0.18 8.53
CA ASN A 61 15.54 -0.59 8.28
C ASN A 61 16.46 0.61 8.61
N LYS A 62 16.70 0.84 9.90
CA LYS A 62 17.82 1.65 10.40
C LYS A 62 19.00 0.70 10.63
N TRP A 63 19.79 0.46 9.58
CA TRP A 63 21.16 -0.02 9.73
C TRP A 63 22.09 1.16 9.57
#